data_AF-A0AAQ6AJF8-F1
#
_entry.id   AF-A0AAQ6AJF8-F1
#
_cell.length_a   1.000
_cell.length_b   1.000
_cell.length_c   1.000
_cell.angle_alpha   90.00
_cell.angle_beta   90.00
_cell.angle_gamma   90.00
#
_symmetry.space_group_name_H-M   'P 1'
#
loop_
_entity.id
_entity.type
_entity.pdbx_description
1 polymer ?
#
loop_
_entity_poly.entity_id
_entity_poly.type
_entity_poly.pdbx_seq_one_letter_code
_entity_poly.pdbx_strand_id
1 'polypeptide(L)'
;MPFKFVGFRFYLVIFAGLLFLLTSTEDLPADELPAAKRESSLLKPTVLITILARNAQHSLPHFLGCIDRLDYPKDRIAIWAACDHSVDNSTAMLHEWLRGVQLLYHSVEWRPMEEPSSFADEEGPKHWPNSRFIHVMKLKQAALRAARRLWTDYILFVDSDNLLTNRQVLSDMIAENLTVVAPMLESRSLYSNFWCGVTPQGYYRRTPEYIPIRKWRQQGCFAVPMVYSTYLLDLRRRASQDLAFYPPHPQYPHHLDDIMVFAFSARQAGIQMHVCNRDHYGYLPVPLKQDQTLEEEEESFTHTLTEALISYTMEPSQYVHATPKQPGKMGFDEVFLINLRRRSDRKERMLSSLAVLGINATLTEAVDGKALNSSVLQWMGVDMLPGYTDPYSERVLTRGEIGCFLSHYNIWKQVVQQELQQVLVLEDDVRFEPRFKSRLVAIMDNVQRVGLDWDLIYVGRKRLQVKQPEYWVKGVQNLVHPGYSYWTLGYVLSLNGAKKLLQAKPLNKMLPVDEFLPVMFNKHPKDEYMHYFDQRELKAFSVEPLLLFPTHYTGEPGYFSDTETSTIWDDEATETDWDRGGTKRCRGQEPEV
;
A
#
# COMPACT_ATOMS: atom_id res chain seq x y z
N MET A 1 86.34 -12.28 -23.34
CA MET A 1 86.36 -13.61 -23.98
C MET A 1 86.63 -14.64 -22.90
N PRO A 2 86.00 -15.84 -22.90
CA PRO A 2 85.24 -16.43 -23.98
C PRO A 2 83.71 -16.41 -23.75
N PHE A 3 82.99 -16.26 -24.85
CA PHE A 3 81.56 -16.53 -25.01
C PHE A 3 81.38 -17.99 -25.42
N LYS A 4 80.23 -18.63 -25.11
CA LYS A 4 79.18 -18.90 -26.11
C LYS A 4 77.97 -19.67 -25.54
N PHE A 5 76.82 -19.19 -26.01
CA PHE A 5 75.45 -19.65 -25.88
C PHE A 5 75.20 -21.17 -26.07
N VAL A 6 74.26 -21.71 -25.29
CA VAL A 6 73.61 -23.00 -25.52
C VAL A 6 72.27 -22.75 -26.21
N GLY A 7 72.09 -23.35 -27.39
CA GLY A 7 70.87 -23.31 -28.20
C GLY A 7 70.00 -24.55 -28.02
N PHE A 8 68.69 -24.33 -28.19
CA PHE A 8 67.57 -25.27 -28.25
C PHE A 8 67.82 -26.52 -29.12
N ARG A 9 67.26 -27.67 -28.69
CA ARG A 9 66.97 -28.82 -29.58
C ARG A 9 65.55 -29.35 -29.35
N PHE A 10 64.74 -29.23 -30.39
CA PHE A 10 63.48 -29.95 -30.62
C PHE A 10 63.77 -31.45 -30.82
N TYR A 11 62.96 -32.31 -30.20
CA TYR A 11 62.91 -33.73 -30.54
C TYR A 11 61.71 -33.99 -31.47
N LEU A 12 62.02 -34.33 -32.71
CA LEU A 12 61.12 -34.86 -33.71
C LEU A 12 61.25 -36.40 -33.65
N VAL A 13 60.17 -37.11 -33.32
CA VAL A 13 60.13 -38.58 -33.39
C VAL A 13 59.40 -38.96 -34.67
N ILE A 14 60.14 -39.58 -35.59
CA ILE A 14 59.62 -40.23 -36.79
C ILE A 14 59.39 -41.70 -36.45
N PHE A 15 58.19 -42.22 -36.74
CA PHE A 15 57.97 -43.66 -36.91
C PHE A 15 57.34 -43.90 -38.28
N ALA A 16 58.04 -44.71 -39.07
CA ALA A 16 57.63 -45.18 -40.39
C ALA A 16 56.71 -46.40 -40.25
N GLY A 17 55.73 -46.52 -41.16
CA GLY A 17 54.90 -47.72 -41.29
C GLY A 17 54.16 -47.74 -42.63
N LEU A 18 54.47 -48.76 -43.43
CA LEU A 18 54.06 -49.02 -44.81
C LEU A 18 52.53 -49.02 -45.05
N LEU A 19 52.16 -48.57 -46.26
CA LEU A 19 50.88 -48.81 -46.92
C LEU A 19 50.50 -50.31 -46.91
N PHE A 20 49.35 -50.63 -46.34
CA PHE A 20 48.56 -51.80 -46.72
C PHE A 20 47.21 -51.32 -47.25
N LEU A 21 47.01 -51.44 -48.56
CA LEU A 21 45.71 -51.38 -49.20
C LEU A 21 44.94 -52.65 -48.83
N LEU A 22 44.06 -52.56 -47.85
CA LEU A 22 42.98 -53.52 -47.62
C LEU A 22 41.66 -52.75 -47.66
N THR A 23 40.95 -52.92 -48.77
CA THR A 23 39.56 -52.54 -48.95
C THR A 23 38.69 -53.44 -48.08
N SER A 24 38.24 -52.94 -46.92
CA SER A 24 37.09 -53.48 -46.22
C SER A 24 36.08 -52.35 -46.00
N THR A 25 35.05 -52.33 -46.84
CA THR A 25 33.81 -51.60 -46.60
C THR A 25 33.08 -52.25 -45.44
N GLU A 26 33.39 -51.83 -44.22
CA GLU A 26 32.44 -51.93 -43.11
C GLU A 26 31.75 -50.58 -43.02
N ASP A 27 30.52 -50.54 -43.54
CA ASP A 27 29.59 -49.44 -43.34
C ASP A 27 29.36 -49.27 -41.83
N LEU A 28 30.04 -48.31 -41.22
CA LEU A 28 29.62 -47.78 -39.92
C LEU A 28 28.16 -47.32 -40.09
N PRO A 29 27.21 -47.78 -39.26
CA PRO A 29 25.87 -47.25 -39.32
C PRO A 29 26.00 -45.75 -39.13
N ALA A 30 25.51 -44.98 -40.10
CA ALA A 30 25.41 -43.54 -39.98
C ALA A 30 24.65 -43.27 -38.69
N ASP A 31 25.37 -42.90 -37.63
CA ASP A 31 24.75 -42.38 -36.42
C ASP A 31 23.82 -41.27 -36.90
N GLU A 32 22.51 -41.49 -36.77
CA GLU A 32 21.51 -40.47 -36.97
C GLU A 32 21.87 -39.36 -35.97
N LEU A 33 22.62 -38.36 -36.43
CA LEU A 33 22.91 -37.16 -35.66
C LEU A 33 21.55 -36.68 -35.14
N PRO A 34 21.33 -36.67 -33.81
CA PRO A 34 20.03 -36.33 -33.26
C PRO A 34 19.63 -34.98 -33.82
N ALA A 35 18.43 -34.90 -34.39
CA ALA A 35 17.94 -33.71 -35.07
C ALA A 35 18.28 -32.46 -34.26
N ALA A 36 19.07 -31.55 -34.85
CA ALA A 36 19.56 -30.37 -34.17
C ALA A 36 18.40 -29.66 -33.47
N LYS A 37 18.44 -29.61 -32.13
CA LYS A 37 17.40 -28.95 -31.35
C LYS A 37 17.34 -27.49 -31.78
N ARG A 38 16.13 -26.95 -31.98
CA ARG A 38 15.92 -25.52 -32.21
C ARG A 38 16.65 -24.72 -31.13
N GLU A 39 17.27 -23.61 -31.52
CA GLU A 39 18.02 -22.74 -30.60
C GLU A 39 17.19 -22.36 -29.37
N SER A 40 17.81 -22.32 -28.20
CA SER A 40 17.16 -21.94 -26.95
C SER A 40 16.86 -20.43 -26.89
N SER A 41 15.92 -20.03 -26.04
CA SER A 41 15.64 -18.62 -25.77
C SER A 41 16.84 -17.87 -25.21
N LEU A 42 16.92 -16.56 -25.49
CA LEU A 42 17.90 -15.66 -24.88
C LEU A 42 17.70 -15.56 -23.36
N LEU A 43 18.81 -15.41 -22.64
CA LEU A 43 18.76 -15.08 -21.21
C LEU A 43 18.26 -13.65 -21.02
N LYS A 44 17.55 -13.40 -19.92
CA LYS A 44 17.19 -12.04 -19.53
C LYS A 44 18.46 -11.21 -19.24
N PRO A 45 18.47 -9.88 -19.49
CA PRO A 45 19.60 -9.00 -19.14
C PRO A 45 20.03 -9.10 -17.67
N THR A 46 21.24 -8.68 -17.33
CA THR A 46 21.65 -8.58 -15.92
C THR A 46 21.20 -7.25 -15.32
N VAL A 47 20.76 -7.27 -14.05
CA VAL A 47 20.29 -6.08 -13.34
C VAL A 47 21.01 -5.96 -12.00
N LEU A 48 21.55 -4.79 -11.67
CA LEU A 48 21.97 -4.48 -10.31
C LEU A 48 20.85 -3.75 -9.56
N ILE A 49 20.41 -4.25 -8.41
CA ILE A 49 19.47 -3.56 -7.53
C ILE A 49 20.26 -2.87 -6.42
N THR A 50 20.05 -1.56 -6.27
CA THR A 50 20.67 -0.74 -5.23
C THR A 50 19.73 -0.59 -4.05
N ILE A 51 20.17 -0.95 -2.84
CA ILE A 51 19.41 -0.81 -1.60
C ILE A 51 20.20 0.11 -0.66
N LEU A 52 19.66 1.30 -0.38
CA LEU A 52 20.20 2.22 0.61
C LEU A 52 19.26 2.26 1.80
N ALA A 53 19.75 1.94 3.00
CA ALA A 53 18.93 1.91 4.20
C ALA A 53 19.45 2.90 5.26
N ARG A 54 18.57 3.80 5.68
CA ARG A 54 18.77 4.69 6.83
C ARG A 54 17.50 4.75 7.65
N ASN A 55 17.54 4.27 8.90
CA ASN A 55 16.38 4.25 9.79
C ASN A 55 15.11 3.60 9.18
N ALA A 56 15.33 2.51 8.43
CA ALA A 56 14.34 1.78 7.66
C ALA A 56 13.87 0.48 8.34
N GLN A 57 14.07 0.29 9.65
CA GLN A 57 13.64 -0.93 10.37
C GLN A 57 12.16 -1.24 10.13
N HIS A 58 11.32 -0.22 10.10
CA HIS A 58 9.88 -0.32 9.92
C HIS A 58 9.48 -0.80 8.50
N SER A 59 10.29 -0.51 7.49
CA SER A 59 9.96 -0.75 6.07
C SER A 59 10.68 -1.95 5.46
N LEU A 60 11.91 -2.23 5.91
CA LEU A 60 12.76 -3.31 5.39
C LEU A 60 12.04 -4.66 5.26
N PRO A 61 11.25 -5.18 6.23
CA PRO A 61 10.62 -6.48 6.10
C PRO A 61 9.75 -6.61 4.84
N HIS A 62 8.85 -5.64 4.60
CA HIS A 62 7.94 -5.68 3.46
C HIS A 62 8.59 -5.22 2.16
N PHE A 63 9.49 -4.23 2.23
CA PHE A 63 10.32 -3.81 1.11
C PHE A 63 11.12 -4.98 0.53
N LEU A 64 11.90 -5.67 1.36
CA LEU A 64 12.72 -6.81 0.95
C LEU A 64 11.84 -7.99 0.49
N GLY A 65 10.67 -8.17 1.11
CA GLY A 65 9.67 -9.13 0.62
C GLY A 65 9.23 -8.85 -0.82
N CYS A 66 9.07 -7.58 -1.21
CA CYS A 66 8.81 -7.22 -2.60
C CYS A 66 9.99 -7.57 -3.53
N ILE A 67 11.23 -7.33 -3.10
CA ILE A 67 12.45 -7.71 -3.86
C ILE A 67 12.54 -9.24 -4.04
N ASP A 68 12.25 -10.00 -3.00
CA ASP A 68 12.22 -11.47 -3.05
C ASP A 68 11.23 -11.97 -4.09
N ARG A 69 10.08 -11.32 -4.23
CA ARG A 69 8.98 -11.71 -5.13
C ARG A 69 9.11 -11.20 -6.56
N LEU A 70 10.10 -10.38 -6.89
CA LEU A 70 10.33 -9.96 -8.28
C LEU A 70 10.47 -11.17 -9.20
N ASP A 71 9.67 -11.20 -10.28
CA ASP A 71 9.66 -12.25 -11.29
C ASP A 71 10.79 -12.02 -12.31
N TYR A 72 11.99 -12.23 -11.80
CA TYR A 72 13.24 -12.10 -12.53
C TYR A 72 14.24 -13.13 -12.01
N PRO A 73 15.01 -13.80 -12.90
CA PRO A 73 15.98 -14.80 -12.46
C PRO A 73 16.99 -14.20 -11.47
N LYS A 74 17.05 -14.76 -10.26
CA LYS A 74 17.89 -14.20 -9.19
C LYS A 74 19.38 -14.28 -9.53
N ASP A 75 19.79 -15.31 -10.27
CA ASP A 75 21.14 -15.48 -10.86
C ASP A 75 21.48 -14.44 -11.94
N ARG A 76 20.50 -13.62 -12.36
CA ARG A 76 20.67 -12.45 -13.25
C ARG A 76 20.55 -11.12 -12.50
N ILE A 77 20.35 -11.15 -11.18
CA ILE A 77 20.30 -9.97 -10.33
C ILE A 77 21.54 -9.90 -9.44
N ALA A 78 22.23 -8.77 -9.46
CA ALA A 78 23.22 -8.37 -8.47
C ALA A 78 22.57 -7.46 -7.41
N ILE A 79 22.94 -7.62 -6.15
CA ILE A 79 22.54 -6.74 -5.06
C ILE A 79 23.73 -5.88 -4.66
N TRP A 80 23.50 -4.57 -4.57
CA TRP A 80 24.42 -3.64 -3.92
C TRP A 80 23.68 -2.95 -2.79
N ALA A 81 24.12 -3.17 -1.56
CA ALA A 81 23.45 -2.67 -0.37
C ALA A 81 24.39 -1.83 0.49
N ALA A 82 23.88 -0.71 1.01
CA ALA A 82 24.59 0.14 1.95
C ALA A 82 23.66 0.61 3.07
N CYS A 83 24.22 0.71 4.27
CA CYS A 83 23.58 1.45 5.37
C CYS A 83 24.20 2.84 5.52
N ASP A 84 23.41 3.76 6.05
CA ASP A 84 23.77 5.16 6.25
C ASP A 84 23.24 5.59 7.62
N HIS A 85 24.15 5.92 8.56
CA HIS A 85 23.88 6.61 9.84
C HIS A 85 22.53 6.23 10.47
N SER A 86 22.33 4.93 10.74
CA SER A 86 21.09 4.39 11.30
C SER A 86 21.20 4.29 12.82
N VAL A 87 20.14 4.70 13.52
CA VAL A 87 20.01 4.58 14.99
C VAL A 87 19.12 3.40 15.41
N ASP A 88 18.41 2.80 14.45
CA ASP A 88 17.53 1.65 14.65
C ASP A 88 18.19 0.34 14.16
N ASN A 89 17.42 -0.76 14.12
CA ASN A 89 17.93 -2.09 13.74
C ASN A 89 18.13 -2.28 12.22
N SER A 90 18.08 -1.21 11.41
CA SER A 90 18.18 -1.31 9.94
C SER A 90 19.39 -2.07 9.45
N THR A 91 20.57 -1.74 10.01
CA THR A 91 21.84 -2.34 9.59
C THR A 91 21.87 -3.84 9.84
N ALA A 92 21.40 -4.28 11.01
CA ALA A 92 21.36 -5.70 11.34
C ALA A 92 20.35 -6.46 10.48
N MET A 93 19.15 -5.91 10.28
CA MET A 93 18.10 -6.54 9.46
C MET A 93 18.52 -6.67 7.99
N LEU A 94 19.11 -5.62 7.42
CA LEU A 94 19.59 -5.67 6.05
C LEU A 94 20.75 -6.68 5.92
N HIS A 95 21.66 -6.73 6.90
CA HIS A 95 22.74 -7.72 6.90
C HIS A 95 22.22 -9.16 7.05
N GLU A 96 21.20 -9.40 7.87
CA GLU A 96 20.52 -10.70 8.00
C GLU A 96 19.96 -11.15 6.64
N TRP A 97 19.20 -10.28 5.98
CA TRP A 97 18.66 -10.56 4.64
C TRP A 97 19.75 -10.91 3.63
N LEU A 98 20.80 -10.08 3.55
CA LEU A 98 21.90 -10.25 2.60
C LEU A 98 22.60 -11.60 2.78
N ARG A 99 22.77 -12.06 4.03
CA ARG A 99 23.31 -13.40 4.32
C ARG A 99 22.37 -14.51 3.88
N GLY A 100 21.06 -14.35 4.12
CA GLY A 100 20.04 -15.31 3.70
C GLY A 100 19.94 -15.48 2.18
N VAL A 101 20.11 -14.39 1.43
CA VAL A 101 19.95 -14.40 -0.03
C VAL A 101 21.26 -14.53 -0.83
N GLN A 102 22.42 -14.54 -0.15
CA GLN A 102 23.74 -14.47 -0.79
C GLN A 102 23.96 -15.49 -1.91
N LEU A 103 23.43 -16.71 -1.74
CA LEU A 103 23.60 -17.82 -2.69
C LEU A 103 22.54 -17.84 -3.81
N LEU A 104 21.51 -16.99 -3.72
CA LEU A 104 20.43 -16.91 -4.72
C LEU A 104 20.75 -15.91 -5.82
N TYR A 105 21.38 -14.79 -5.43
CA TYR A 105 21.70 -13.68 -6.32
C TYR A 105 23.06 -13.87 -7.00
N HIS A 106 23.22 -13.31 -8.20
CA HIS A 106 24.46 -13.35 -8.97
C HIS A 106 25.68 -12.87 -8.17
N SER A 107 25.50 -11.77 -7.44
CA SER A 107 26.50 -11.19 -6.57
C SER A 107 25.83 -10.33 -5.51
N VAL A 108 26.39 -10.31 -4.31
CA VAL A 108 25.93 -9.44 -3.22
C VAL A 108 27.12 -8.62 -2.71
N GLU A 109 27.03 -7.29 -2.82
CA GLU A 109 28.01 -6.35 -2.27
C GLU A 109 27.38 -5.60 -1.09
N TRP A 110 28.06 -5.62 0.06
CA TRP A 110 27.61 -5.01 1.30
C TRP A 110 28.55 -3.89 1.75
N ARG A 111 28.00 -2.73 2.09
CA ARG A 111 28.70 -1.55 2.60
C ARG A 111 28.09 -1.12 3.94
N PRO A 112 28.53 -1.69 5.07
CA PRO A 112 28.01 -1.31 6.37
C PRO A 112 28.47 0.09 6.76
N MET A 113 27.64 0.78 7.53
CA MET A 113 27.99 2.00 8.25
C MET A 113 27.19 2.04 9.55
N GLU A 114 27.87 1.72 10.66
CA GLU A 114 27.29 1.75 12.00
C GLU A 114 27.61 3.08 12.70
N GLU A 115 28.79 3.65 12.43
CA GLU A 115 29.24 4.89 13.05
C GLU A 115 29.79 5.89 12.01
N PRO A 116 29.49 7.20 12.15
CA PRO A 116 28.60 7.75 13.17
C PRO A 116 27.12 7.43 12.88
N SER A 117 26.26 7.48 13.90
CA SER A 117 24.82 7.25 13.75
C SER A 117 24.05 8.50 13.28
N SER A 118 24.72 9.64 13.12
CA SER A 118 24.15 10.91 12.70
C SER A 118 25.18 11.81 11.99
N PHE A 119 24.71 12.75 11.18
CA PHE A 119 25.56 13.81 10.63
C PHE A 119 25.76 14.95 11.63
N ALA A 120 26.93 15.58 11.65
CA ALA A 120 27.25 16.63 12.64
C ALA A 120 26.40 17.91 12.49
N ASP A 121 25.90 18.17 11.27
CA ASP A 121 25.08 19.32 10.89
C ASP A 121 23.60 18.96 10.71
N GLU A 122 23.16 17.76 11.13
CA GLU A 122 21.74 17.41 11.14
C GLU A 122 21.07 17.75 12.48
N GLU A 123 19.79 18.12 12.43
CA GLU A 123 19.00 18.51 13.61
C GLU A 123 18.10 17.37 14.10
N GLY A 124 17.88 16.38 13.24
CA GLY A 124 17.02 15.23 13.48
C GLY A 124 17.10 14.24 12.32
N PRO A 125 16.48 13.05 12.47
CA PRO A 125 16.62 11.94 11.51
C PRO A 125 16.05 12.26 10.11
N LYS A 126 15.16 13.26 10.00
CA LYS A 126 14.55 13.73 8.75
C LYS A 126 15.15 15.02 8.21
N HIS A 127 16.10 15.63 8.90
CA HIS A 127 16.84 16.76 8.36
C HIS A 127 17.78 16.28 7.22
N TRP A 128 17.79 17.03 6.10
CA TRP A 128 18.65 16.78 4.95
C TRP A 128 19.72 17.88 4.80
N PRO A 129 20.79 17.86 5.61
CA PRO A 129 21.90 18.79 5.44
C PRO A 129 22.74 18.46 4.20
N ASN A 130 23.58 19.41 3.78
CA ASN A 130 24.49 19.24 2.64
C ASN A 130 25.41 18.02 2.78
N SER A 131 25.88 17.73 4.01
CA SER A 131 26.72 16.57 4.29
C SER A 131 26.03 15.25 3.94
N ARG A 132 24.74 15.12 4.29
CA ARG A 132 23.89 13.96 3.99
C ARG A 132 23.65 13.84 2.49
N PHE A 133 23.29 14.93 1.80
CA PHE A 133 23.14 14.91 0.34
C PHE A 133 24.43 14.46 -0.36
N ILE A 134 25.59 14.99 0.06
CA ILE A 134 26.89 14.58 -0.48
C ILE A 134 27.15 13.10 -0.22
N HIS A 135 26.82 12.60 0.96
CA HIS A 135 27.01 11.20 1.32
C HIS A 135 26.16 10.27 0.44
N VAL A 136 24.86 10.52 0.34
CA VAL A 136 23.94 9.74 -0.50
C VAL A 136 24.35 9.77 -1.98
N MET A 137 24.74 10.94 -2.50
CA MET A 137 25.27 11.04 -3.87
C MET A 137 26.54 10.18 -4.07
N LYS A 138 27.44 10.13 -3.09
CA LYS A 138 28.63 9.26 -3.14
C LYS A 138 28.24 7.78 -3.12
N LEU A 139 27.26 7.37 -2.33
CA LEU A 139 26.76 5.99 -2.31
C LEU A 139 26.11 5.60 -3.65
N LYS A 140 25.20 6.43 -4.18
CA LYS A 140 24.58 6.21 -5.51
C LYS A 140 25.64 6.15 -6.62
N GLN A 141 26.66 7.01 -6.54
CA GLN A 141 27.79 6.97 -7.46
C GLN A 141 28.62 5.67 -7.34
N ALA A 142 28.84 5.17 -6.12
CA ALA A 142 29.57 3.94 -5.89
C ALA A 142 28.80 2.73 -6.43
N ALA A 143 27.48 2.68 -6.23
CA ALA A 143 26.60 1.66 -6.81
C ALA A 143 26.65 1.67 -8.35
N LEU A 144 26.57 2.86 -8.97
CA LEU A 144 26.70 3.01 -10.43
C LEU A 144 28.06 2.50 -10.96
N ARG A 145 29.15 2.78 -10.24
CA ARG A 145 30.49 2.26 -10.58
C ARG A 145 30.59 0.75 -10.39
N ALA A 146 29.96 0.20 -9.35
CA ALA A 146 29.91 -1.24 -9.10
C ALA A 146 29.15 -1.97 -10.21
N ALA A 147 27.99 -1.45 -10.64
CA ALA A 147 27.23 -1.98 -11.77
C ALA A 147 28.06 -2.04 -13.05
N ARG A 148 28.77 -0.96 -13.40
CA ARG A 148 29.69 -0.93 -14.54
C ARG A 148 30.85 -1.92 -14.40
N ARG A 149 31.41 -2.09 -13.20
CA ARG A 149 32.48 -3.06 -12.92
C ARG A 149 32.01 -4.52 -13.05
N LEU A 150 30.78 -4.80 -12.66
CA LEU A 150 30.13 -6.11 -12.78
C LEU A 150 29.55 -6.38 -14.16
N TRP A 151 29.64 -5.42 -15.08
CA TRP A 151 29.10 -5.50 -16.44
C TRP A 151 27.60 -5.81 -16.43
N THR A 152 26.86 -5.19 -15.50
CA THR A 152 25.41 -5.31 -15.51
C THR A 152 24.80 -4.51 -16.66
N ASP A 153 23.80 -5.07 -17.33
CA ASP A 153 23.09 -4.40 -18.42
C ASP A 153 22.28 -3.21 -17.90
N TYR A 154 21.70 -3.37 -16.70
CA TYR A 154 20.87 -2.36 -16.05
C TYR A 154 21.26 -2.16 -14.58
N ILE A 155 20.85 -1.01 -14.03
CA ILE A 155 20.83 -0.75 -12.59
C ILE A 155 19.46 -0.16 -12.19
N LEU A 156 18.83 -0.77 -11.18
CA LEU A 156 17.64 -0.26 -10.52
C LEU A 156 18.07 0.48 -9.25
N PHE A 157 17.77 1.76 -9.17
CA PHE A 157 17.74 2.49 -7.91
C PHE A 157 16.35 2.36 -7.32
N VAL A 158 16.27 1.99 -6.05
CA VAL A 158 15.01 1.83 -5.31
C VAL A 158 15.24 2.23 -3.85
N ASP A 159 14.47 3.19 -3.35
CA ASP A 159 14.49 3.55 -1.92
C ASP A 159 13.85 2.43 -1.07
N SER A 160 14.37 2.23 0.14
CA SER A 160 14.04 1.08 1.01
C SER A 160 12.63 1.08 1.62
N ASP A 161 11.82 2.08 1.30
CA ASP A 161 10.43 2.26 1.70
C ASP A 161 9.44 2.14 0.53
N ASN A 162 9.92 1.87 -0.69
CA ASN A 162 9.08 1.67 -1.87
C ASN A 162 8.57 0.24 -2.01
N LEU A 163 7.26 0.05 -1.97
CA LEU A 163 6.62 -1.25 -2.10
C LEU A 163 6.36 -1.59 -3.57
N LEU A 164 7.32 -2.26 -4.23
CA LEU A 164 7.16 -2.76 -5.60
C LEU A 164 6.21 -3.97 -5.64
N THR A 165 4.90 -3.71 -5.67
CA THR A 165 3.87 -4.76 -5.65
C THR A 165 3.78 -5.52 -6.97
N ASN A 166 4.13 -4.88 -8.09
CA ASN A 166 4.17 -5.53 -9.39
C ASN A 166 5.47 -6.32 -9.57
N ARG A 167 5.34 -7.65 -9.61
CA ARG A 167 6.47 -8.58 -9.74
C ARG A 167 7.19 -8.47 -11.09
N GLN A 168 6.53 -7.97 -12.13
CA GLN A 168 7.08 -7.87 -13.49
C GLN A 168 7.79 -6.53 -13.76
N VAL A 169 7.83 -5.61 -12.80
CA VAL A 169 8.34 -4.24 -12.97
C VAL A 169 9.70 -4.15 -13.67
N LEU A 170 10.64 -5.07 -13.39
CA LEU A 170 11.93 -5.10 -14.09
C LEU A 170 11.77 -5.42 -15.59
N SER A 171 10.97 -6.43 -15.92
CA SER A 171 10.73 -6.82 -17.31
C SER A 171 10.00 -5.71 -18.07
N ASP A 172 9.02 -5.08 -17.43
CA ASP A 172 8.22 -4.00 -18.02
C ASP A 172 9.09 -2.76 -18.30
N MET A 173 9.89 -2.31 -17.32
CA MET A 173 10.78 -1.16 -17.51
C MET A 173 11.88 -1.45 -18.54
N ILE A 174 12.39 -2.68 -18.60
CA ILE A 174 13.35 -3.11 -19.64
C ILE A 174 12.71 -3.05 -21.03
N ALA A 175 11.45 -3.48 -21.15
CA ALA A 175 10.72 -3.55 -22.42
C ALA A 175 10.45 -2.18 -23.05
N GLU A 176 10.37 -1.12 -22.24
CA GLU A 176 10.23 0.25 -22.76
C GLU A 176 11.45 0.72 -23.56
N ASN A 177 12.61 0.07 -23.38
CA ASN A 177 13.82 0.35 -24.15
C ASN A 177 14.23 1.84 -24.07
N LEU A 178 14.28 2.38 -22.86
CA LEU A 178 14.64 3.76 -22.55
C LEU A 178 15.90 3.81 -21.70
N THR A 179 16.67 4.89 -21.82
CA THR A 179 17.91 5.04 -21.04
C THR A 179 17.60 5.19 -19.56
N VAL A 180 16.68 6.08 -19.18
CA VAL A 180 16.22 6.27 -17.79
C VAL A 180 14.69 6.20 -17.78
N VAL A 181 14.15 5.25 -17.04
CA VAL A 181 12.71 5.01 -16.94
C VAL A 181 12.32 4.67 -15.51
N ALA A 182 11.25 5.29 -15.02
CA ALA A 182 10.71 5.04 -13.69
C ALA A 182 9.34 4.36 -13.80
N PRO A 183 9.09 3.28 -13.05
CA PRO A 183 7.72 2.84 -12.80
C PRO A 183 7.01 3.90 -11.96
N MET A 184 5.81 4.32 -12.36
CA MET A 184 5.04 5.26 -11.56
C MET A 184 4.59 4.59 -10.27
N LEU A 185 5.08 5.11 -9.14
CA LEU A 185 4.66 4.67 -7.81
C LEU A 185 3.58 5.61 -7.29
N GLU A 186 2.60 5.04 -6.57
CA GLU A 186 1.48 5.80 -6.01
C GLU A 186 1.55 5.97 -4.49
N SER A 187 1.08 7.14 -4.06
CA SER A 187 0.81 7.44 -2.65
C SER A 187 -0.67 7.77 -2.47
N ARG A 188 -1.11 7.91 -1.22
CA ARG A 188 -2.49 8.33 -0.92
C ARG A 188 -2.83 9.74 -1.43
N SER A 189 -1.82 10.60 -1.53
CA SER A 189 -1.95 11.97 -2.04
C SER A 189 -1.59 12.04 -3.53
N LEU A 190 -1.65 13.24 -4.10
CA LEU A 190 -1.11 13.47 -5.44
C LEU A 190 0.41 13.31 -5.51
N TYR A 191 1.14 13.11 -4.41
CA TYR A 191 2.58 12.84 -4.44
C TYR A 191 2.90 11.53 -5.20
N SER A 192 4.02 11.52 -5.91
CA SER A 192 4.57 10.39 -6.67
C SER A 192 6.07 10.56 -6.86
N ASN A 193 6.72 9.64 -7.58
CA ASN A 193 8.16 9.61 -7.84
C ASN A 193 8.62 10.31 -9.14
N PHE A 194 7.85 11.29 -9.63
CA PHE A 194 8.18 12.04 -10.85
C PHE A 194 7.62 13.46 -10.85
N TRP A 195 8.21 14.36 -11.63
CA TRP A 195 7.70 15.72 -11.86
C TRP A 195 7.42 15.96 -13.35
N CYS A 196 6.28 16.52 -13.72
CA CYS A 196 5.99 16.92 -15.11
C CYS A 196 6.59 18.29 -15.50
N GLY A 197 7.00 19.09 -14.53
CA GLY A 197 7.52 20.42 -14.78
C GLY A 197 8.56 20.82 -13.74
N VAL A 198 9.50 21.67 -14.18
CA VAL A 198 10.48 22.33 -13.32
C VAL A 198 10.49 23.83 -13.59
N THR A 199 10.84 24.63 -12.58
CA THR A 199 11.17 26.04 -12.73
C THR A 199 12.55 26.20 -13.39
N PRO A 200 12.93 27.40 -13.86
CA PRO A 200 14.29 27.65 -14.35
C PRO A 200 15.38 27.34 -13.33
N GLN A 201 15.05 27.40 -12.03
CA GLN A 201 15.93 27.05 -10.92
C GLN A 201 15.94 25.53 -10.61
N GLY A 202 15.21 24.72 -11.39
CA GLY A 202 15.17 23.27 -11.24
C GLY A 202 14.16 22.74 -10.21
N TYR A 203 13.40 23.61 -9.55
CA TYR A 203 12.41 23.20 -8.54
C TYR A 203 11.11 22.72 -9.15
N TYR A 204 10.33 21.99 -8.37
CA TYR A 204 9.04 21.44 -8.76
C TYR A 204 8.07 22.49 -9.35
N ARG A 205 7.41 22.14 -10.46
CA ARG A 205 6.31 22.92 -11.04
C ARG A 205 5.19 21.96 -11.50
N ARG A 206 3.98 22.14 -10.95
CA ARG A 206 2.77 21.41 -11.41
C ARG A 206 2.42 21.85 -12.83
N THR A 207 2.09 20.87 -13.68
CA THR A 207 1.62 21.10 -15.04
C THR A 207 0.26 20.40 -15.25
N PRO A 208 -0.53 20.78 -16.28
CA PRO A 208 -1.82 20.16 -16.57
C PRO A 208 -1.74 18.64 -16.84
N GLU A 209 -0.61 18.14 -17.34
CA GLU A 209 -0.39 16.74 -17.68
C GLU A 209 -0.23 15.85 -16.44
N TYR A 210 0.16 16.42 -15.30
CA TYR A 210 0.49 15.65 -14.12
C TYR A 210 -0.70 14.84 -13.58
N ILE A 211 -1.85 15.47 -13.37
CA ILE A 211 -3.01 14.81 -12.76
C ILE A 211 -3.56 13.68 -13.66
N PRO A 212 -3.72 13.87 -14.99
CA PRO A 212 -4.11 12.78 -15.89
C PRO A 212 -3.18 11.58 -15.84
N ILE A 213 -1.85 11.79 -15.83
CA ILE A 213 -0.86 10.71 -15.72
C ILE A 213 -0.96 10.05 -14.34
N ARG A 214 -0.94 10.84 -13.27
CA ARG A 214 -0.94 10.35 -11.88
C ARG A 214 -2.20 9.56 -11.50
N LYS A 215 -3.35 9.89 -12.10
CA LYS A 215 -4.65 9.20 -11.88
C LYS A 215 -4.97 8.16 -12.96
N TRP A 216 -4.00 7.73 -13.76
CA TRP A 216 -4.18 6.77 -14.86
C TRP A 216 -5.28 7.13 -15.88
N ARG A 217 -5.69 8.41 -15.94
CA ARG A 217 -6.61 8.91 -16.98
C ARG A 217 -5.93 8.95 -18.34
N GLN A 218 -4.60 9.05 -18.34
CA GLN A 218 -3.74 8.89 -19.51
C GLN A 218 -2.66 7.87 -19.17
N GLN A 219 -2.68 6.73 -19.86
CA GLN A 219 -1.72 5.63 -19.65
C GLN A 219 -0.64 5.62 -20.74
N GLY A 220 0.58 5.26 -20.36
CA GLY A 220 1.73 5.18 -21.27
C GLY A 220 3.06 5.40 -20.56
N CYS A 221 4.06 5.79 -21.34
CA CYS A 221 5.36 6.22 -20.86
C CYS A 221 5.62 7.64 -21.35
N PHE A 222 5.89 8.55 -20.42
CA PHE A 222 5.89 9.98 -20.66
C PHE A 222 7.28 10.55 -20.39
N ALA A 223 7.77 11.37 -21.31
CA ALA A 223 8.96 12.17 -21.09
C ALA A 223 8.68 13.18 -19.96
N VAL A 224 9.54 13.17 -18.94
CA VAL A 224 9.44 14.04 -17.78
C VAL A 224 10.79 14.65 -17.43
N PRO A 225 10.84 15.90 -16.93
CA PRO A 225 12.08 16.54 -16.56
C PRO A 225 12.78 15.88 -15.35
N MET A 226 12.09 15.02 -14.60
CA MET A 226 12.62 14.41 -13.38
C MET A 226 11.87 13.14 -12.98
N VAL A 227 12.64 12.12 -12.62
CA VAL A 227 12.20 10.94 -11.87
C VAL A 227 13.14 10.72 -10.69
N TYR A 228 12.65 10.11 -9.62
CA TYR A 228 13.44 9.84 -8.42
C TYR A 228 12.90 8.63 -7.65
N SER A 229 13.53 8.32 -6.53
CA SER A 229 13.18 7.22 -5.61
C SER A 229 13.30 5.81 -6.20
N THR A 230 12.50 5.47 -7.21
CA THR A 230 12.63 4.22 -7.98
C THR A 230 12.72 4.49 -9.48
N TYR A 231 13.82 4.05 -10.10
CA TYR A 231 14.01 4.09 -11.55
C TYR A 231 15.10 3.13 -12.04
N LEU A 232 14.94 2.66 -13.28
CA LEU A 232 15.85 1.79 -13.98
C LEU A 232 16.71 2.60 -14.96
N LEU A 233 18.00 2.31 -14.98
CA LEU A 233 18.98 2.88 -15.91
C LEU A 233 19.56 1.78 -16.80
N ASP A 234 19.52 1.98 -18.12
CA ASP A 234 20.17 1.12 -19.13
C ASP A 234 21.63 1.53 -19.31
N LEU A 235 22.55 0.67 -18.84
CA LEU A 235 23.99 0.90 -18.87
C LEU A 235 24.65 0.51 -20.20
N ARG A 236 23.91 -0.17 -21.08
CA ARG A 236 24.41 -0.59 -22.40
C ARG A 236 24.45 0.58 -23.38
N ARG A 237 23.71 1.66 -23.09
CA ARG A 237 23.64 2.85 -23.93
C ARG A 237 24.85 3.74 -23.71
N ARG A 238 25.49 4.18 -24.79
CA ARG A 238 26.70 5.03 -24.72
C ARG A 238 26.50 6.29 -23.87
N ALA A 239 25.38 6.99 -24.02
CA ALA A 239 25.10 8.21 -23.27
C ALA A 239 25.07 8.00 -21.74
N SER A 240 24.75 6.77 -21.28
CA SER A 240 24.74 6.45 -19.85
C SER A 240 26.12 6.55 -19.20
N GLN A 241 27.22 6.54 -19.99
CA GLN A 241 28.58 6.68 -19.49
C GLN A 241 28.82 8.07 -18.85
N ASP A 242 28.12 9.09 -19.35
CA ASP A 242 28.24 10.48 -18.92
C ASP A 242 27.37 10.82 -17.69
N LEU A 243 26.55 9.85 -17.23
CA LEU A 243 25.78 10.00 -16.00
C LEU A 243 26.65 9.88 -14.76
N ALA A 244 26.43 10.80 -13.82
CA ALA A 244 27.07 10.82 -12.52
C ALA A 244 26.14 11.38 -11.44
N PHE A 245 26.27 10.84 -10.23
CA PHE A 245 25.72 11.43 -9.00
C PHE A 245 26.77 12.27 -8.27
N TYR A 246 28.06 11.88 -8.38
CA TYR A 246 29.14 12.56 -7.67
C TYR A 246 30.51 12.44 -8.40
N PRO A 247 31.34 13.50 -8.43
CA PRO A 247 31.00 14.87 -8.02
C PRO A 247 29.89 15.47 -8.90
N PRO A 248 29.10 16.44 -8.40
CA PRO A 248 28.13 17.15 -9.22
C PRO A 248 28.79 17.75 -10.48
N HIS A 249 28.01 17.89 -11.55
CA HIS A 249 28.51 18.50 -12.78
C HIS A 249 29.10 19.89 -12.50
N PRO A 250 30.26 20.28 -13.07
CA PRO A 250 30.92 21.55 -12.76
C PRO A 250 30.07 22.81 -12.98
N GLN A 251 29.07 22.71 -13.86
CA GLN A 251 28.13 23.79 -14.19
C GLN A 251 26.82 23.73 -13.40
N TYR A 252 26.68 22.83 -12.42
CA TYR A 252 25.47 22.73 -11.61
C TYR A 252 25.33 23.99 -10.72
N PRO A 253 24.28 24.81 -10.89
CA PRO A 253 24.25 26.15 -10.30
C PRO A 253 23.36 26.25 -9.04
N HIS A 254 22.79 25.13 -8.57
CA HIS A 254 21.77 25.13 -7.52
C HIS A 254 22.28 24.52 -6.21
N HIS A 255 21.42 24.51 -5.19
CA HIS A 255 21.68 23.82 -3.93
C HIS A 255 21.86 22.32 -4.16
N LEU A 256 22.67 21.69 -3.31
CA LEU A 256 22.94 20.26 -3.38
C LEU A 256 21.70 19.48 -2.96
N ASP A 257 21.14 18.76 -3.92
CA ASP A 257 20.03 17.83 -3.77
C ASP A 257 20.32 16.69 -4.76
N ASP A 258 20.30 15.45 -4.29
CA ASP A 258 20.76 14.31 -5.08
C ASP A 258 19.88 14.04 -6.30
N ILE A 259 18.58 14.35 -6.19
CA ILE A 259 17.60 14.23 -7.27
C ILE A 259 17.85 15.30 -8.33
N MET A 260 17.98 16.55 -7.91
CA MET A 260 18.22 17.69 -8.82
C MET A 260 19.58 17.57 -9.52
N VAL A 261 20.63 17.14 -8.79
CA VAL A 261 21.97 16.93 -9.35
C VAL A 261 21.94 15.82 -10.40
N PHE A 262 21.30 14.69 -10.13
CA PHE A 262 21.19 13.60 -11.10
C PHE A 262 20.37 14.01 -12.33
N ALA A 263 19.23 14.67 -12.14
CA ALA A 263 18.41 15.18 -13.23
C ALA A 263 19.19 16.17 -14.11
N PHE A 264 20.03 17.03 -13.52
CA PHE A 264 20.92 17.91 -14.26
C PHE A 264 21.98 17.13 -15.04
N SER A 265 22.62 16.12 -14.42
CA SER A 265 23.58 15.24 -15.10
C SER A 265 22.95 14.54 -16.32
N ALA A 266 21.74 14.01 -16.18
CA ALA A 266 21.00 13.39 -17.29
C ALA A 266 20.76 14.38 -18.43
N ARG A 267 20.33 15.62 -18.13
CA ARG A 267 20.13 16.65 -19.15
C ARG A 267 21.43 17.02 -19.87
N GLN A 268 22.55 17.17 -19.15
CA GLN A 268 23.85 17.47 -19.78
C GLN A 268 24.35 16.32 -20.67
N ALA A 269 24.04 15.07 -20.31
CA ALA A 269 24.31 13.90 -21.13
C ALA A 269 23.33 13.73 -22.32
N GLY A 270 22.37 14.65 -22.50
CA GLY A 270 21.35 14.56 -23.56
C GLY A 270 20.34 13.43 -23.34
N ILE A 271 20.13 13.00 -22.08
CA ILE A 271 19.25 11.90 -21.72
C ILE A 271 17.90 12.42 -21.24
N GLN A 272 16.83 12.00 -21.92
CA GLN A 272 15.46 12.22 -21.49
C GLN A 272 15.04 11.15 -20.47
N MET A 273 14.55 11.58 -19.31
CA MET A 273 13.94 10.70 -18.32
C MET A 273 12.47 10.45 -18.64
N HIS A 274 11.96 9.28 -18.26
CA HIS A 274 10.58 8.89 -18.51
C HIS A 274 9.94 8.28 -17.27
N VAL A 275 8.63 8.48 -17.13
CA VAL A 275 7.79 7.78 -16.16
C VAL A 275 6.76 6.92 -16.89
N CYS A 276 6.53 5.70 -16.43
CA CYS A 276 5.62 4.75 -17.03
C CYS A 276 4.51 4.36 -16.06
N ASN A 277 3.25 4.45 -16.50
CA ASN A 277 2.07 4.11 -15.71
C ASN A 277 1.13 3.13 -16.45
N ARG A 278 1.69 2.28 -17.32
CA ARG A 278 0.90 1.26 -18.04
C ARG A 278 0.23 0.24 -17.11
N ASP A 279 0.77 0.08 -15.92
CA ASP A 279 0.26 -0.78 -14.87
C ASP A 279 0.45 -0.07 -13.50
N HIS A 280 -0.07 -0.67 -12.43
CA HIS A 280 0.15 -0.28 -11.05
C HIS A 280 1.42 -0.96 -10.54
N TYR A 281 2.54 -0.23 -10.50
CA TYR A 281 3.84 -0.84 -10.20
C TYR A 281 4.17 -0.94 -8.72
N GLY A 282 3.56 -0.11 -7.88
CA GLY A 282 3.83 -0.11 -6.45
C GLY A 282 3.48 1.18 -5.73
N TYR A 283 3.79 1.21 -4.44
CA TYR A 283 3.46 2.30 -3.54
C TYR A 283 4.71 2.96 -2.97
N LEU A 284 4.59 4.23 -2.60
CA LEU A 284 5.60 4.96 -1.85
C LEU A 284 4.96 5.84 -0.75
N PRO A 285 5.61 5.99 0.41
CA PRO A 285 5.15 6.91 1.44
C PRO A 285 5.31 8.37 0.98
N VAL A 286 4.54 9.25 1.60
CA VAL A 286 4.72 10.70 1.41
C VAL A 286 5.88 11.16 2.29
N PRO A 287 6.85 11.93 1.76
CA PRO A 287 7.99 12.42 2.53
C PRO A 287 7.53 13.24 3.73
N LEU A 288 8.21 13.00 4.85
CA LEU A 288 8.02 13.75 6.08
C LEU A 288 8.74 15.10 6.04
N LYS A 289 8.31 15.99 6.93
CA LYS A 289 9.02 17.25 7.22
C LYS A 289 10.26 16.97 8.06
N GLN A 290 11.19 17.93 8.04
CA GLN A 290 12.50 17.81 8.71
C GLN A 290 12.43 17.65 10.23
N ASP A 291 11.36 18.16 10.86
CA ASP A 291 11.13 18.17 12.31
C ASP A 291 10.42 16.89 12.82
N GLN A 292 10.03 16.00 11.91
CA GLN A 292 9.27 14.79 12.25
C GLN A 292 10.16 13.63 12.71
N THR A 293 9.59 12.77 13.53
CA THR A 293 10.31 11.68 14.21
C THR A 293 10.32 10.37 13.41
N LEU A 294 11.04 9.36 13.91
CA LEU A 294 11.04 8.01 13.32
C LEU A 294 9.72 7.28 13.59
N GLU A 295 9.05 7.55 14.70
CA GLU A 295 7.72 7.00 15.01
C GLU A 295 6.67 7.51 14.01
N GLU A 296 6.72 8.79 13.64
CA GLU A 296 5.84 9.35 12.62
C GLU A 296 6.11 8.75 11.22
N GLU A 297 7.37 8.37 10.94
CA GLU A 297 7.71 7.66 9.71
C GLU A 297 7.16 6.24 9.69
N GLU A 298 7.32 5.52 10.81
CA GLU A 298 6.73 4.20 10.96
C GLU A 298 5.21 4.24 10.79
N GLU A 299 4.52 5.23 11.35
CA GLU A 299 3.08 5.43 11.15
C GLU A 299 2.73 5.75 9.68
N SER A 300 3.54 6.57 9.01
CA SER A 300 3.37 6.91 7.58
C SER A 300 3.54 5.68 6.67
N PHE A 301 4.56 4.87 6.93
CA PHE A 301 4.80 3.63 6.21
C PHE A 301 3.73 2.58 6.51
N THR A 302 3.32 2.43 7.77
CA THR A 302 2.22 1.54 8.19
C THR A 302 0.96 1.82 7.37
N HIS A 303 0.62 3.11 7.18
CA HIS A 303 -0.50 3.51 6.34
C HIS A 303 -0.29 3.13 4.86
N THR A 304 0.90 3.37 4.31
CA THR A 304 1.25 2.96 2.93
C THR A 304 1.10 1.46 2.73
N LEU A 305 1.51 0.66 3.72
CA LEU A 305 1.35 -0.79 3.71
C LEU A 305 -0.13 -1.22 3.79
N THR A 306 -0.95 -0.58 4.63
CA THR A 306 -2.38 -0.87 4.68
C THR A 306 -3.12 -0.48 3.40
N GLU A 307 -2.67 0.55 2.69
CA GLU A 307 -3.20 0.89 1.36
C GLU A 307 -2.83 -0.17 0.32
N ALA A 308 -1.57 -0.65 0.34
CA ALA A 308 -1.14 -1.74 -0.55
C ALA A 308 -1.92 -3.04 -0.28
N LEU A 309 -2.23 -3.33 0.99
CA LEU A 309 -3.00 -4.51 1.40
C LEU A 309 -4.43 -4.53 0.85
N ILE A 310 -4.98 -3.39 0.40
CA ILE A 310 -6.31 -3.36 -0.22
C ILE A 310 -6.37 -4.23 -1.47
N SER A 311 -5.30 -4.22 -2.27
CA SER A 311 -5.25 -4.86 -3.58
C SER A 311 -4.22 -5.99 -3.68
N TYR A 312 -3.25 -6.06 -2.76
CA TYR A 312 -2.12 -6.98 -2.84
C TYR A 312 -1.86 -7.70 -1.52
N THR A 313 -1.45 -8.96 -1.60
CA THR A 313 -0.90 -9.67 -0.45
C THR A 313 0.53 -9.21 -0.18
N MET A 314 0.76 -8.67 1.03
CA MET A 314 2.04 -8.05 1.41
C MET A 314 2.78 -8.86 2.46
N GLU A 315 3.47 -9.91 2.04
CA GLU A 315 4.28 -10.72 2.94
C GLU A 315 5.65 -10.06 3.22
N PRO A 316 6.16 -10.11 4.46
CA PRO A 316 7.54 -9.75 4.74
C PRO A 316 8.52 -10.74 4.09
N SER A 317 9.79 -10.36 3.98
CA SER A 317 10.85 -11.27 3.55
C SER A 317 10.99 -12.44 4.52
N GLN A 318 11.10 -13.66 3.99
CA GLN A 318 11.41 -14.85 4.80
C GLN A 318 12.85 -14.88 5.33
N TYR A 319 13.72 -14.01 4.82
CA TYR A 319 15.15 -13.93 5.18
C TYR A 319 15.45 -12.84 6.21
N VAL A 320 14.42 -12.19 6.78
CA VAL A 320 14.55 -11.19 7.84
C VAL A 320 13.64 -11.55 9.00
N HIS A 321 14.19 -11.50 10.21
CA HIS A 321 13.38 -11.60 11.41
C HIS A 321 12.85 -10.21 11.80
N ALA A 322 11.53 -10.07 11.79
CA ALA A 322 10.85 -8.91 12.34
C ALA A 322 10.08 -9.32 13.60
N THR A 323 10.29 -8.60 14.70
CA THR A 323 9.53 -8.83 15.93
C THR A 323 8.08 -8.42 15.68
N PRO A 324 7.10 -9.34 15.83
CA PRO A 324 5.69 -8.98 15.70
C PRO A 324 5.31 -7.92 16.74
N LYS A 325 4.60 -6.88 16.32
CA LYS A 325 4.01 -5.90 17.24
C LYS A 325 3.03 -6.63 18.15
N GLN A 326 3.13 -6.41 19.46
CA GLN A 326 2.14 -6.94 20.41
C GLN A 326 0.80 -6.22 20.14
N PRO A 327 -0.24 -6.93 19.70
CA PRO A 327 -1.48 -6.30 19.32
C PRO A 327 -2.23 -5.87 20.59
N GLY A 328 -2.76 -4.64 20.57
CA GLY A 328 -3.51 -4.06 21.69
C GLY A 328 -4.90 -3.62 21.27
N LYS A 329 -5.75 -3.30 22.24
CA LYS A 329 -7.13 -2.84 22.01
C LYS A 329 -7.29 -1.32 22.08
N MET A 330 -6.20 -0.55 22.03
CA MET A 330 -6.22 0.93 22.02
C MET A 330 -6.96 1.59 23.21
N GLY A 331 -7.07 0.89 24.35
CA GLY A 331 -7.84 1.37 25.51
C GLY A 331 -9.32 0.98 25.51
N PHE A 332 -9.80 0.29 24.47
CA PHE A 332 -11.14 -0.32 24.45
C PHE A 332 -11.14 -1.68 25.14
N ASP A 333 -12.30 -2.07 25.68
CA ASP A 333 -12.47 -3.41 26.27
C ASP A 333 -12.48 -4.48 25.17
N GLU A 334 -13.04 -4.15 24.01
CA GLU A 334 -13.06 -5.00 22.83
C GLU A 334 -13.03 -4.17 21.53
N VAL A 335 -12.40 -4.72 20.50
CA VAL A 335 -12.49 -4.21 19.12
C VAL A 335 -13.15 -5.30 18.29
N PHE A 336 -14.36 -5.06 17.81
CA PHE A 336 -15.11 -6.00 16.99
C PHE A 336 -14.86 -5.75 15.51
N LEU A 337 -14.63 -6.83 14.75
CA LEU A 337 -14.61 -6.82 13.29
C LEU A 337 -15.80 -7.62 12.78
N ILE A 338 -16.78 -6.95 12.17
CA ILE A 338 -17.93 -7.58 11.53
C ILE A 338 -17.49 -8.10 10.16
N ASN A 339 -17.65 -9.40 9.92
CA ASN A 339 -17.34 -10.01 8.64
C ASN A 339 -18.29 -11.17 8.34
N LEU A 340 -18.75 -11.26 7.10
CA LEU A 340 -19.53 -12.40 6.63
C LEU A 340 -18.59 -13.62 6.48
N ARG A 341 -19.00 -14.76 7.04
CA ARG A 341 -18.20 -16.00 7.00
C ARG A 341 -17.73 -16.41 5.59
N ARG A 342 -18.56 -16.13 4.57
CA ARG A 342 -18.25 -16.42 3.16
C ARG A 342 -17.25 -15.45 2.52
N ARG A 343 -16.97 -14.29 3.13
CA ARG A 343 -16.04 -13.25 2.62
C ARG A 343 -14.64 -13.43 3.22
N SER A 344 -14.01 -14.57 2.93
CA SER A 344 -12.64 -14.85 3.38
C SER A 344 -11.63 -13.85 2.82
N ASP A 345 -11.87 -13.34 1.61
CA ASP A 345 -11.10 -12.29 0.96
C ASP A 345 -11.02 -11.01 1.81
N ARG A 346 -12.17 -10.49 2.25
CA ARG A 346 -12.25 -9.28 3.10
C ARG A 346 -11.70 -9.54 4.49
N LYS A 347 -11.97 -10.72 5.04
CA LYS A 347 -11.47 -11.16 6.35
C LYS A 347 -9.95 -11.17 6.39
N GLU A 348 -9.29 -11.85 5.46
CA GLU A 348 -7.84 -11.97 5.41
C GLU A 348 -7.20 -10.58 5.26
N ARG A 349 -7.71 -9.76 4.34
CA ARG A 349 -7.28 -8.37 4.15
C ARG A 349 -7.36 -7.53 5.44
N MET A 350 -8.48 -7.60 6.14
CA MET A 350 -8.70 -6.83 7.37
C MET A 350 -7.84 -7.33 8.52
N LEU A 351 -7.69 -8.65 8.69
CA LEU A 351 -6.80 -9.21 9.70
C LEU A 351 -5.34 -8.83 9.44
N SER A 352 -4.87 -8.83 8.19
CA SER A 352 -3.54 -8.35 7.84
C SER A 352 -3.38 -6.86 8.14
N SER A 353 -4.37 -6.03 7.80
CA SER A 353 -4.35 -4.59 8.10
C SER A 353 -4.31 -4.31 9.61
N LEU A 354 -5.11 -5.03 10.40
CA LEU A 354 -5.15 -4.90 11.86
C LEU A 354 -3.85 -5.40 12.51
N ALA A 355 -3.23 -6.46 11.98
CA ALA A 355 -1.93 -6.92 12.43
C ALA A 355 -0.83 -5.86 12.18
N VAL A 356 -0.83 -5.24 11.00
CA VAL A 356 0.08 -4.13 10.66
C VAL A 356 -0.11 -2.91 11.59
N LEU A 357 -1.36 -2.58 11.93
CA LEU A 357 -1.70 -1.51 12.88
C LEU A 357 -1.45 -1.91 14.35
N GLY A 358 -1.15 -3.19 14.63
CA GLY A 358 -1.02 -3.72 15.99
C GLY A 358 -2.31 -3.58 16.80
N ILE A 359 -3.45 -3.90 16.17
CA ILE A 359 -4.79 -3.88 16.77
C ILE A 359 -5.26 -5.32 16.95
N ASN A 360 -5.57 -5.69 18.20
CA ASN A 360 -6.21 -6.96 18.50
C ASN A 360 -7.72 -6.80 18.33
N ALA A 361 -8.32 -7.55 17.42
CA ALA A 361 -9.75 -7.51 17.17
C ALA A 361 -10.38 -8.90 17.29
N THR A 362 -11.58 -8.93 17.85
CA THR A 362 -12.45 -10.10 17.89
C THR A 362 -13.30 -10.15 16.62
N LEU A 363 -13.14 -11.23 15.86
CA LEU A 363 -13.95 -11.48 14.68
C LEU A 363 -15.39 -11.82 15.11
N THR A 364 -16.34 -11.04 14.62
CA THR A 364 -17.77 -11.27 14.81
C THR A 364 -18.37 -11.76 13.50
N GLU A 365 -18.89 -12.99 13.49
CA GLU A 365 -19.57 -13.55 12.34
C GLU A 365 -20.85 -12.74 12.06
N ALA A 366 -20.86 -12.05 10.92
CA ALA A 366 -21.99 -11.27 10.46
C ALA A 366 -23.15 -12.20 10.06
N VAL A 367 -24.38 -11.74 10.30
CA VAL A 367 -25.59 -12.43 9.87
C VAL A 367 -25.71 -12.33 8.36
N ASP A 368 -25.67 -13.48 7.71
CA ASP A 368 -25.82 -13.58 6.27
C ASP A 368 -27.28 -13.36 5.85
N GLY A 369 -27.56 -12.20 5.23
CA GLY A 369 -28.87 -11.88 4.68
C GLY A 369 -29.40 -12.93 3.69
N LYS A 370 -28.53 -13.59 2.93
CA LYS A 370 -28.92 -14.65 1.97
C LYS A 370 -29.37 -15.95 2.66
N ALA A 371 -28.99 -16.14 3.92
CA ALA A 371 -29.40 -17.28 4.71
C ALA A 371 -30.70 -17.03 5.50
N LEU A 372 -31.21 -15.79 5.52
CA LEU A 372 -32.46 -15.45 6.19
C LEU A 372 -33.64 -15.86 5.33
N ASN A 373 -34.64 -16.53 5.92
CA ASN A 373 -35.95 -16.81 5.31
C ASN A 373 -37.08 -16.18 6.13
N SER A 374 -38.29 -16.10 5.58
CA SER A 374 -39.41 -15.40 6.23
C SER A 374 -39.80 -16.01 7.59
N SER A 375 -39.69 -17.33 7.74
CA SER A 375 -39.99 -18.01 9.02
C SER A 375 -38.99 -17.63 10.12
N VAL A 376 -37.71 -17.50 9.79
CA VAL A 376 -36.66 -17.05 10.72
C VAL A 376 -36.92 -15.60 11.15
N LEU A 377 -37.23 -14.71 10.21
CA LEU A 377 -37.54 -13.30 10.52
C LEU A 377 -38.74 -13.19 11.46
N GLN A 378 -39.82 -13.93 11.18
CA GLN A 378 -41.01 -13.96 12.04
C GLN A 378 -40.69 -14.50 13.44
N TRP A 379 -39.90 -15.57 13.54
CA TRP A 379 -39.47 -16.14 14.83
C TRP A 379 -38.61 -15.15 15.63
N MET A 380 -37.79 -14.34 14.96
CA MET A 380 -36.99 -13.28 15.57
C MET A 380 -37.82 -12.03 15.93
N GLY A 381 -39.08 -11.95 15.49
CA GLY A 381 -39.92 -10.77 15.66
C GLY A 381 -39.41 -9.57 14.86
N VAL A 382 -38.84 -9.81 13.68
CA VAL A 382 -38.39 -8.77 12.77
C VAL A 382 -39.56 -8.30 11.91
N ASP A 383 -39.95 -7.04 12.08
CA ASP A 383 -40.96 -6.37 11.28
C ASP A 383 -40.38 -5.05 10.76
N MET A 384 -40.61 -4.72 9.49
CA MET A 384 -40.21 -3.43 8.92
C MET A 384 -41.02 -2.29 9.54
N LEU A 385 -40.40 -1.12 9.73
CA LEU A 385 -41.13 0.09 10.13
C LEU A 385 -42.22 0.42 9.09
N PRO A 386 -43.49 0.60 9.52
CA PRO A 386 -44.58 0.86 8.57
C PRO A 386 -44.36 2.15 7.77
N GLY A 387 -44.44 2.05 6.44
CA GLY A 387 -44.21 3.17 5.52
C GLY A 387 -42.73 3.49 5.25
N TYR A 388 -41.80 2.66 5.72
CA TYR A 388 -40.40 2.79 5.33
C TYR A 388 -40.23 2.55 3.83
N THR A 389 -39.53 3.49 3.18
CA THR A 389 -39.03 3.40 1.81
C THR A 389 -37.65 4.05 1.78
N ASP A 390 -36.69 3.36 1.18
CA ASP A 390 -35.33 3.85 1.00
C ASP A 390 -35.34 5.22 0.31
N PRO A 391 -34.69 6.25 0.88
CA PRO A 391 -34.74 7.61 0.34
C PRO A 391 -34.16 7.79 -1.06
N TYR A 392 -33.31 6.88 -1.52
CA TYR A 392 -32.56 7.02 -2.78
C TYR A 392 -33.07 6.10 -3.89
N SER A 393 -33.63 4.95 -3.53
CA SER A 393 -34.10 3.90 -4.43
C SER A 393 -35.60 3.62 -4.33
N GLU A 394 -36.32 4.28 -3.40
CA GLU A 394 -37.77 4.15 -3.18
C GLU A 394 -38.22 2.70 -2.86
N ARG A 395 -37.33 1.88 -2.30
CA ARG A 395 -37.54 0.43 -2.06
C ARG A 395 -37.81 0.08 -0.60
N VAL A 396 -38.23 -1.16 -0.35
CA VAL A 396 -38.29 -1.77 0.98
C VAL A 396 -36.94 -2.36 1.39
N LEU A 397 -36.79 -2.75 2.67
CA LEU A 397 -35.59 -3.42 3.18
C LEU A 397 -35.22 -4.66 2.36
N THR A 398 -33.93 -4.83 2.13
CA THR A 398 -33.33 -6.07 1.66
C THR A 398 -32.96 -6.97 2.83
N ARG A 399 -32.89 -8.28 2.60
CA ARG A 399 -32.40 -9.21 3.63
C ARG A 399 -30.94 -8.96 3.99
N GLY A 400 -30.15 -8.44 3.05
CA GLY A 400 -28.78 -7.98 3.28
C GLY A 400 -28.70 -6.85 4.31
N GLU A 401 -29.54 -5.81 4.18
CA GLU A 401 -29.66 -4.74 5.18
C GLU A 401 -30.13 -5.26 6.54
N ILE A 402 -31.07 -6.22 6.56
CA ILE A 402 -31.50 -6.89 7.80
C ILE A 402 -30.33 -7.65 8.43
N GLY A 403 -29.56 -8.40 7.65
CA GLY A 403 -28.37 -9.11 8.11
C GLY A 403 -27.31 -8.16 8.69
N CYS A 404 -27.08 -7.02 8.04
CA CYS A 404 -26.22 -5.96 8.55
C CYS A 404 -26.73 -5.47 9.91
N PHE A 405 -28.00 -5.05 10.01
CA PHE A 405 -28.60 -4.60 11.26
C PHE A 405 -28.45 -5.63 12.39
N LEU A 406 -28.78 -6.88 12.13
CA LEU A 406 -28.70 -7.97 13.10
C LEU A 406 -27.27 -8.22 13.60
N SER A 407 -26.27 -8.01 12.73
CA SER A 407 -24.85 -8.12 13.09
C SER A 407 -24.45 -7.07 14.13
N HIS A 408 -24.82 -5.80 13.92
CA HIS A 408 -24.62 -4.73 14.89
C HIS A 408 -25.44 -4.95 16.17
N TYR A 409 -26.70 -5.35 16.04
CA TYR A 409 -27.59 -5.65 17.16
C TYR A 409 -27.04 -6.75 18.07
N ASN A 410 -26.42 -7.79 17.51
CA ASN A 410 -25.77 -8.86 18.27
C ASN A 410 -24.58 -8.33 19.06
N ILE A 411 -23.77 -7.43 18.50
CA ILE A 411 -22.70 -6.75 19.24
C ILE A 411 -23.27 -5.90 20.37
N TRP A 412 -24.34 -5.13 20.15
CA TRP A 412 -24.95 -4.34 21.22
C TRP A 412 -25.43 -5.22 22.39
N LYS A 413 -26.05 -6.37 22.09
CA LYS A 413 -26.41 -7.36 23.12
C LYS A 413 -25.18 -7.85 23.86
N GLN A 414 -24.11 -8.19 23.15
CA GLN A 414 -22.87 -8.68 23.75
C GLN A 414 -22.24 -7.62 24.68
N VAL A 415 -22.17 -6.36 24.25
CA VAL A 415 -21.69 -5.23 25.05
C VAL A 415 -22.44 -5.14 26.38
N VAL A 416 -23.78 -5.24 26.34
CA VAL A 416 -24.61 -5.20 27.56
C VAL A 416 -24.43 -6.44 28.42
N GLN A 417 -24.41 -7.63 27.83
CA GLN A 417 -24.29 -8.91 28.54
C GLN A 417 -22.93 -9.06 29.25
N GLN A 418 -21.86 -8.54 28.64
CA GLN A 418 -20.49 -8.62 29.16
C GLN A 418 -20.08 -7.35 29.91
N GLU A 419 -20.99 -6.37 30.04
CA GLU A 419 -20.74 -5.08 30.71
C GLU A 419 -19.51 -4.32 30.18
N LEU A 420 -19.25 -4.43 28.87
CA LEU A 420 -18.13 -3.73 28.21
C LEU A 420 -18.42 -2.23 28.21
N GLN A 421 -17.55 -1.44 28.83
CA GLN A 421 -17.72 -0.01 29.04
C GLN A 421 -17.60 0.77 27.74
N GLN A 422 -16.60 0.43 26.92
CA GLN A 422 -16.39 1.04 25.61
C GLN A 422 -15.78 0.05 24.62
N VAL A 423 -16.35 0.00 23.42
CA VAL A 423 -15.90 -0.88 22.35
C VAL A 423 -15.77 -0.12 21.04
N LEU A 424 -14.86 -0.58 20.17
CA LEU A 424 -14.78 -0.14 18.78
C LEU A 424 -15.40 -1.21 17.88
N VAL A 425 -16.29 -0.81 16.98
CA VAL A 425 -16.88 -1.70 15.97
C VAL A 425 -16.39 -1.27 14.59
N LEU A 426 -15.89 -2.23 13.81
CA LEU A 426 -15.37 -2.05 12.46
C LEU A 426 -16.09 -3.00 11.48
N GLU A 427 -16.40 -2.52 10.29
CA GLU A 427 -16.84 -3.33 9.14
C GLU A 427 -15.63 -3.87 8.35
N ASP A 428 -15.86 -4.87 7.50
CA ASP A 428 -14.78 -5.60 6.80
C ASP A 428 -14.28 -4.96 5.49
N ASP A 429 -14.89 -3.86 5.05
CA ASP A 429 -14.61 -3.18 3.78
C ASP A 429 -14.08 -1.76 3.94
N VAL A 430 -13.48 -1.49 5.10
CA VAL A 430 -12.84 -0.19 5.40
C VAL A 430 -11.37 -0.12 4.98
N ARG A 431 -10.89 1.11 4.82
CA ARG A 431 -9.48 1.51 4.80
C ARG A 431 -9.21 2.54 5.90
N PHE A 432 -7.97 2.63 6.35
CA PHE A 432 -7.56 3.43 7.50
C PHE A 432 -6.81 4.69 7.05
N GLU A 433 -7.07 5.84 7.67
CA GLU A 433 -6.30 7.06 7.41
C GLU A 433 -4.94 7.05 8.12
N PRO A 434 -3.98 7.89 7.68
CA PRO A 434 -2.70 8.06 8.35
C PRO A 434 -2.87 8.33 9.83
N ARG A 435 -2.05 7.65 10.65
CA ARG A 435 -2.02 7.78 12.10
C ARG A 435 -3.36 7.41 12.76
N PHE A 436 -4.14 6.51 12.15
CA PHE A 436 -5.44 6.04 12.67
C PHE A 436 -5.43 5.77 14.18
N LYS A 437 -4.51 4.91 14.63
CA LYS A 437 -4.41 4.44 16.01
C LYS A 437 -4.10 5.58 16.98
N SER A 438 -3.03 6.33 16.75
CA SER A 438 -2.63 7.44 17.63
C SER A 438 -3.64 8.57 17.64
N ARG A 439 -4.28 8.88 16.50
CA ARG A 439 -5.36 9.88 16.43
C ARG A 439 -6.60 9.44 17.20
N LEU A 440 -7.05 8.20 17.06
CA LEU A 440 -8.23 7.71 17.78
C LEU A 440 -7.98 7.68 19.29
N VAL A 441 -6.83 7.17 19.73
CA VAL A 441 -6.43 7.17 21.15
C VAL A 441 -6.40 8.60 21.70
N ALA A 442 -5.77 9.55 20.99
CA ALA A 442 -5.73 10.93 21.43
C ALA A 442 -7.13 11.56 21.54
N ILE A 443 -8.06 11.26 20.62
CA ILE A 443 -9.44 11.75 20.71
C ILE A 443 -10.13 11.17 21.95
N MET A 444 -10.00 9.87 22.20
CA MET A 444 -10.62 9.22 23.35
C MET A 444 -10.06 9.72 24.69
N ASP A 445 -8.74 9.95 24.77
CA ASP A 445 -8.10 10.57 25.95
C ASP A 445 -8.65 11.98 26.22
N ASN A 446 -8.88 12.77 25.16
CA ASN A 446 -9.47 14.10 25.29
C ASN A 446 -10.94 14.03 25.74
N VAL A 447 -11.72 13.09 25.19
CA VAL A 447 -13.11 12.84 25.60
C VAL A 447 -13.18 12.50 27.09
N GLN A 448 -12.30 11.61 27.57
CA GLN A 448 -12.22 11.24 28.98
C GLN A 448 -11.80 12.41 29.85
N ARG A 449 -10.75 13.15 29.46
CA ARG A 449 -10.21 14.30 30.22
C ARG A 449 -11.23 15.42 30.40
N VAL A 450 -12.07 15.67 29.39
CA VAL A 450 -13.15 16.67 29.46
C VAL A 450 -14.35 16.15 30.25
N GLY A 451 -14.46 14.83 30.46
CA GLY A 451 -15.65 14.22 31.06
C GLY A 451 -16.88 14.36 30.16
N LEU A 452 -16.68 14.31 28.83
CA LEU A 452 -17.79 14.39 27.88
C LEU A 452 -18.70 13.18 28.07
N ASP A 453 -20.00 13.43 28.19
CA ASP A 453 -21.01 12.36 28.21
C ASP A 453 -21.38 11.98 26.78
N TRP A 454 -21.06 10.75 26.39
CA TRP A 454 -21.22 10.23 25.03
C TRP A 454 -21.75 8.79 25.02
N ASP A 455 -22.48 8.45 23.96
CA ASP A 455 -23.00 7.10 23.74
C ASP A 455 -22.39 6.44 22.50
N LEU A 456 -22.21 7.22 21.43
CA LEU A 456 -21.69 6.74 20.14
C LEU A 456 -20.76 7.79 19.52
N ILE A 457 -19.61 7.37 18.99
CA ILE A 457 -18.71 8.23 18.22
C ILE A 457 -18.43 7.58 16.87
N TYR A 458 -18.90 8.18 15.78
CA TYR A 458 -18.55 7.73 14.44
C TYR A 458 -17.06 7.92 14.16
N VAL A 459 -16.43 6.87 13.64
CA VAL A 459 -15.02 6.85 13.21
C VAL A 459 -14.93 6.89 11.68
N GLY A 460 -15.88 6.23 10.99
CA GLY A 460 -16.13 6.34 9.56
C GLY A 460 -17.62 6.34 9.26
N ARG A 461 -18.05 7.22 8.36
CA ARG A 461 -19.44 7.35 7.88
C ARG A 461 -19.48 8.17 6.59
N LYS A 462 -20.61 8.15 5.89
CA LYS A 462 -20.96 9.06 4.80
C LYS A 462 -21.79 10.22 5.33
N ARG A 463 -21.29 11.45 5.15
CA ARG A 463 -22.04 12.68 5.48
C ARG A 463 -23.01 12.98 4.35
N LEU A 464 -24.31 13.07 4.64
CA LEU A 464 -25.31 13.39 3.61
C LEU A 464 -25.63 14.90 3.52
N GLN A 465 -25.40 15.64 4.61
CA GLN A 465 -25.65 17.08 4.68
C GLN A 465 -24.36 17.90 4.47
N VAL A 466 -23.56 17.57 3.44
CA VAL A 466 -22.20 18.14 3.22
C VAL A 466 -22.19 19.68 3.10
N LYS A 467 -23.30 20.28 2.66
CA LYS A 467 -23.43 21.74 2.51
C LYS A 467 -23.59 22.48 3.85
N GLN A 468 -23.94 21.79 4.93
CA GLN A 468 -24.06 22.39 6.26
C GLN A 468 -22.88 21.94 7.12
N PRO A 469 -22.03 22.88 7.61
CA PRO A 469 -20.91 22.51 8.45
C PRO A 469 -21.41 21.94 9.78
N GLU A 470 -20.80 20.86 10.21
CA GLU A 470 -21.02 20.30 11.54
C GLU A 470 -20.31 21.13 12.61
N TYR A 471 -20.83 21.11 13.83
CA TYR A 471 -20.34 21.95 14.92
C TYR A 471 -19.33 21.19 15.77
N TRP A 472 -18.19 21.83 16.07
CA TRP A 472 -17.16 21.31 16.96
C TRP A 472 -17.66 21.15 18.40
N VAL A 473 -17.26 20.04 19.04
CA VAL A 473 -17.52 19.81 20.46
C VAL A 473 -16.58 20.68 21.28
N LYS A 474 -17.17 21.51 22.16
CA LYS A 474 -16.39 22.43 22.99
C LYS A 474 -15.43 21.66 23.91
N GLY A 475 -14.13 21.97 23.81
CA GLY A 475 -13.10 21.41 24.68
C GLY A 475 -12.49 20.09 24.21
N VAL A 476 -13.07 19.44 23.19
CA VAL A 476 -12.54 18.20 22.61
C VAL A 476 -12.07 18.47 21.18
N GLN A 477 -10.78 18.29 20.93
CA GLN A 477 -10.21 18.45 19.59
C GLN A 477 -10.66 17.29 18.68
N ASN A 478 -10.82 17.57 17.39
CA ASN A 478 -11.12 16.56 16.37
C ASN A 478 -12.45 15.81 16.56
N LEU A 479 -13.44 16.45 17.22
CA LEU A 479 -14.76 15.87 17.47
C LEU A 479 -15.87 16.87 17.14
N VAL A 480 -16.91 16.42 16.43
CA VAL A 480 -18.06 17.22 16.01
C VAL A 480 -19.39 16.55 16.37
N HIS A 481 -20.47 17.34 16.37
CA HIS A 481 -21.84 16.84 16.41
C HIS A 481 -22.29 16.38 15.01
N PRO A 482 -22.55 15.08 14.78
CA PRO A 482 -22.90 14.57 13.46
C PRO A 482 -24.29 15.05 13.02
N GLY A 483 -24.41 15.33 11.72
CA GLY A 483 -25.68 15.44 11.03
C GLY A 483 -26.22 14.09 10.54
N TYR A 484 -27.16 14.14 9.60
CA TYR A 484 -27.68 12.94 8.95
C TYR A 484 -26.56 12.21 8.19
N SER A 485 -26.48 10.90 8.42
CA SER A 485 -25.32 10.08 8.07
C SER A 485 -25.74 8.73 7.55
N TYR A 486 -25.03 8.22 6.54
CA TYR A 486 -25.10 6.85 6.04
C TYR A 486 -23.82 6.09 6.36
N TRP A 487 -23.86 4.77 6.19
CA TRP A 487 -22.76 3.84 6.43
C TRP A 487 -22.29 3.77 7.88
N THR A 488 -22.02 2.56 8.33
CA THR A 488 -21.54 2.24 9.69
C THR A 488 -20.12 1.68 9.71
N LEU A 489 -19.30 2.09 8.73
CA LEU A 489 -17.90 1.68 8.51
C LEU A 489 -17.13 1.41 9.80
N GLY A 490 -17.23 2.34 10.76
CA GLY A 490 -16.86 2.05 12.13
C GLY A 490 -17.28 3.13 13.12
N TYR A 491 -17.54 2.71 14.36
CA TYR A 491 -17.92 3.60 15.45
C TYR A 491 -17.46 3.05 16.81
N VAL A 492 -17.24 3.97 17.75
CA VAL A 492 -17.08 3.65 19.17
C VAL A 492 -18.45 3.66 19.83
N LEU A 493 -18.72 2.68 20.71
CA LEU A 493 -19.98 2.55 21.44
C LEU A 493 -19.72 2.37 22.93
N SER A 494 -20.44 3.14 23.76
CA SER A 494 -20.43 2.95 25.21
C SER A 494 -21.46 1.91 25.66
N LEU A 495 -21.28 1.34 26.85
CA LEU A 495 -22.26 0.45 27.48
C LEU A 495 -23.66 1.08 27.53
N ASN A 496 -23.73 2.36 27.86
CA ASN A 496 -24.98 3.09 27.96
C ASN A 496 -25.62 3.30 26.59
N GLY A 497 -24.82 3.60 25.57
CA GLY A 497 -25.27 3.66 24.18
C GLY A 497 -25.90 2.34 23.73
N ALA A 498 -25.23 1.22 23.98
CA ALA A 498 -25.77 -0.10 23.67
C ALA A 498 -27.12 -0.37 24.36
N LYS A 499 -27.25 -0.03 25.66
CA LYS A 499 -28.51 -0.15 26.41
C LYS A 499 -29.63 0.67 25.77
N LYS A 500 -29.37 1.93 25.41
CA LYS A 500 -30.35 2.81 24.76
C LYS A 500 -30.82 2.27 23.41
N LEU A 501 -29.88 1.79 22.57
CA LEU A 501 -30.20 1.20 21.26
C LEU A 501 -31.07 -0.05 21.39
N LEU A 502 -30.79 -0.93 22.36
CA LEU A 502 -31.59 -2.13 22.60
C LEU A 502 -32.97 -1.81 23.20
N GLN A 503 -33.04 -0.84 24.12
CA GLN A 503 -34.27 -0.40 24.78
C GLN A 503 -35.29 0.16 23.79
N ALA A 504 -34.82 0.71 22.65
CA ALA A 504 -35.67 1.18 21.56
C ALA A 504 -36.52 0.07 20.91
N LYS A 505 -36.19 -1.21 21.17
CA LYS A 505 -36.80 -2.40 20.58
C LYS A 505 -36.89 -2.29 19.05
N PRO A 506 -35.74 -2.21 18.35
CA PRO A 506 -35.75 -1.91 16.93
C PRO A 506 -36.22 -3.06 16.03
N LEU A 507 -36.23 -4.31 16.52
CA LEU A 507 -36.53 -5.47 15.68
C LEU A 507 -37.96 -5.45 15.11
N ASN A 508 -38.95 -5.03 15.88
CA ASN A 508 -40.36 -5.00 15.43
C ASN A 508 -40.75 -3.71 14.67
N LYS A 509 -39.76 -2.87 14.32
CA LYS A 509 -39.92 -1.62 13.57
C LYS A 509 -38.59 -1.26 12.91
N MET A 510 -38.05 -2.22 12.19
CA MET A 510 -36.69 -2.18 11.66
C MET A 510 -36.55 -1.12 10.56
N LEU A 511 -35.44 -0.40 10.64
CA LEU A 511 -34.85 0.43 9.61
C LEU A 511 -33.44 -0.12 9.34
N PRO A 512 -32.80 0.20 8.20
CA PRO A 512 -31.36 -0.01 8.06
C PRO A 512 -30.60 0.60 9.25
N VAL A 513 -29.46 0.01 9.62
CA VAL A 513 -28.72 0.46 10.81
C VAL A 513 -28.31 1.92 10.73
N ASP A 514 -27.94 2.38 9.53
CA ASP A 514 -27.53 3.74 9.25
C ASP A 514 -28.69 4.73 9.11
N GLU A 515 -29.94 4.27 9.04
CA GLU A 515 -31.15 5.08 9.21
C GLU A 515 -31.62 5.11 10.67
N PHE A 516 -31.55 3.96 11.34
CA PHE A 516 -31.93 3.79 12.74
C PHE A 516 -31.06 4.64 13.67
N LEU A 517 -29.74 4.65 13.48
CA LEU A 517 -28.84 5.42 14.34
C LEU A 517 -29.18 6.93 14.31
N PRO A 518 -29.30 7.61 13.15
CA PRO A 518 -29.76 9.01 13.07
C PRO A 518 -31.11 9.29 13.72
N VAL A 519 -32.06 8.34 13.67
CA VAL A 519 -33.32 8.48 14.40
C VAL A 519 -33.05 8.58 15.90
N MET A 520 -32.19 7.71 16.44
CA MET A 520 -31.90 7.65 17.88
C MET A 520 -31.20 8.89 18.46
N PHE A 521 -30.58 9.73 17.61
CA PHE A 521 -29.99 11.02 18.01
C PHE A 521 -30.65 12.26 17.35
N ASN A 522 -31.90 12.12 16.87
CA ASN A 522 -32.73 13.19 16.32
C ASN A 522 -32.09 13.97 15.15
N LYS A 523 -31.45 13.26 14.22
CA LYS A 523 -30.87 13.85 12.98
C LYS A 523 -31.38 13.20 11.70
N HIS A 524 -32.40 12.35 11.78
CA HIS A 524 -33.06 11.78 10.62
C HIS A 524 -33.96 12.82 9.92
N PRO A 525 -33.98 12.92 8.58
CA PRO A 525 -34.74 13.96 7.87
C PRO A 525 -36.26 13.73 7.83
N LYS A 526 -36.72 12.48 7.98
CA LYS A 526 -38.16 12.15 8.04
C LYS A 526 -38.61 12.06 9.49
N ASP A 527 -39.42 13.03 9.92
CA ASP A 527 -40.01 13.07 11.27
C ASP A 527 -40.89 11.85 11.54
N GLU A 528 -41.64 11.38 10.55
CA GLU A 528 -42.54 10.21 10.64
C GLU A 528 -41.82 8.98 11.21
N TYR A 529 -40.59 8.73 10.79
CA TYR A 529 -39.81 7.56 11.28
C TYR A 529 -39.40 7.75 12.74
N MET A 530 -39.09 8.98 13.14
CA MET A 530 -38.72 9.30 14.52
C MET A 530 -39.88 9.09 15.50
N HIS A 531 -41.13 9.34 15.09
CA HIS A 531 -42.32 9.14 15.93
C HIS A 531 -42.52 7.70 16.41
N TYR A 532 -41.97 6.70 15.72
CA TYR A 532 -42.03 5.30 16.17
C TYR A 532 -41.11 4.99 17.35
N PHE A 533 -40.20 5.90 17.70
CA PHE A 533 -39.20 5.69 18.76
C PHE A 533 -39.28 6.82 19.77
N ASP A 534 -39.98 6.65 20.90
CA ASP A 534 -40.15 7.76 21.87
C ASP A 534 -38.85 8.16 22.60
N GLN A 535 -37.96 7.19 22.86
CA GLN A 535 -36.72 7.39 23.62
C GLN A 535 -35.51 7.55 22.70
N ARG A 536 -35.30 8.78 22.19
CA ARG A 536 -34.21 9.14 21.24
C ARG A 536 -33.15 10.03 21.90
N GLU A 537 -32.55 9.52 22.98
CA GLU A 537 -31.58 10.26 23.80
C GLU A 537 -30.12 9.81 23.58
N LEU A 538 -29.82 9.24 22.41
CA LEU A 538 -28.47 8.80 22.09
C LEU A 538 -27.57 10.03 21.86
N LYS A 539 -26.50 10.15 22.65
CA LYS A 539 -25.50 11.22 22.54
C LYS A 539 -24.44 10.80 21.52
N ALA A 540 -24.71 11.12 20.26
CA ALA A 540 -23.83 10.81 19.15
C ALA A 540 -22.83 11.95 18.84
N PHE A 541 -21.59 11.56 18.53
CA PHE A 541 -20.51 12.42 18.04
C PHE A 541 -19.84 11.79 16.81
N SER A 542 -18.94 12.51 16.16
CA SER A 542 -18.14 12.00 15.05
C SER A 542 -16.74 12.58 15.10
N VAL A 543 -15.74 11.78 14.77
CA VAL A 543 -14.38 12.29 14.59
C VAL A 543 -14.30 13.19 13.34
N GLU A 544 -13.44 14.19 13.38
CA GLU A 544 -13.19 15.14 12.29
C GLU A 544 -11.68 15.51 12.23
N PRO A 545 -10.97 15.23 11.12
CA PRO A 545 -11.44 14.48 9.95
C PRO A 545 -11.68 13.01 10.26
N LEU A 546 -12.55 12.37 9.45
CA LEU A 546 -12.84 10.93 9.53
C LEU A 546 -11.55 10.11 9.48
N LEU A 547 -11.57 8.96 10.16
CA LEU A 547 -10.41 8.08 10.29
C LEU A 547 -10.56 6.79 9.47
N LEU A 548 -11.78 6.49 9.02
CA LEU A 548 -12.11 5.34 8.20
C LEU A 548 -12.92 5.77 6.97
N PHE A 549 -12.62 5.13 5.86
CA PHE A 549 -13.30 5.29 4.58
C PHE A 549 -13.59 3.92 3.97
N PRO A 550 -14.55 3.78 3.04
CA PRO A 550 -14.71 2.52 2.34
C PRO A 550 -13.49 2.28 1.43
N THR A 551 -13.20 1.01 1.15
CA THR A 551 -12.17 0.65 0.16
C THR A 551 -12.53 1.10 -1.25
N HIS A 552 -13.82 1.02 -1.59
CA HIS A 552 -14.36 1.39 -2.89
C HIS A 552 -15.66 2.17 -2.69
N TYR A 553 -15.87 3.20 -3.50
CA TYR A 553 -17.12 3.93 -3.56
C TYR A 553 -18.05 3.34 -4.62
N THR A 554 -19.36 3.55 -4.45
CA THR A 554 -20.37 3.13 -5.43
C THR A 554 -20.02 3.65 -6.83
N GLY A 555 -19.92 2.73 -7.79
CA GLY A 555 -19.57 3.02 -9.19
C GLY A 555 -18.07 2.98 -9.52
N GLU A 556 -17.19 2.77 -8.53
CA GLU A 556 -15.78 2.51 -8.77
C GLU A 556 -15.55 1.06 -9.24
N PRO A 557 -14.56 0.79 -10.11
CA PRO A 557 -14.17 -0.57 -10.47
C PRO A 557 -13.85 -1.39 -9.21
N GLY A 558 -14.44 -2.58 -9.09
CA GLY A 558 -14.27 -3.45 -7.92
C GLY A 558 -15.26 -3.22 -6.78
N TYR A 559 -16.10 -2.18 -6.84
CA TYR A 559 -17.18 -1.98 -5.86
C TYR A 559 -18.19 -3.13 -5.90
N PHE A 560 -18.56 -3.62 -4.71
CA PHE A 560 -19.59 -4.64 -4.51
C PHE A 560 -20.17 -4.53 -3.11
N SER A 561 -21.51 -4.47 -2.98
CA SER A 561 -22.19 -4.49 -1.70
C SER A 561 -22.97 -5.79 -1.47
N ASP A 562 -22.64 -6.48 -0.37
CA ASP A 562 -23.36 -7.66 0.10
C ASP A 562 -24.72 -7.30 0.75
N THR A 563 -24.95 -6.03 1.12
CA THR A 563 -26.26 -5.57 1.62
C THR A 563 -27.24 -5.35 0.48
N GLU A 564 -26.76 -4.82 -0.65
CA GLU A 564 -27.58 -4.43 -1.80
C GLU A 564 -27.91 -5.59 -2.75
N THR A 565 -27.13 -6.68 -2.69
CA THR A 565 -27.21 -7.84 -3.60
C THR A 565 -27.76 -9.11 -2.92
N SER A 566 -29.01 -9.05 -2.46
CA SER A 566 -29.73 -10.15 -1.79
C SER A 566 -31.17 -10.29 -2.33
N THR A 567 -32.17 -10.59 -1.50
CA THR A 567 -33.60 -10.52 -1.88
C THR A 567 -34.29 -9.47 -1.04
N ILE A 568 -35.50 -9.05 -1.43
CA ILE A 568 -36.31 -8.18 -0.58
C ILE A 568 -36.80 -8.93 0.68
N TRP A 569 -37.17 -8.18 1.71
CA TRP A 569 -37.44 -8.73 3.05
C TRP A 569 -38.63 -9.71 3.12
N ASP A 570 -39.68 -9.49 2.32
CA ASP A 570 -40.95 -10.21 2.35
C ASP A 570 -41.15 -11.18 1.17
N ASP A 571 -40.25 -11.19 0.19
CA ASP A 571 -40.32 -12.06 -0.98
C ASP A 571 -38.92 -12.63 -1.35
N GLU A 572 -38.80 -13.94 -1.25
CA GLU A 572 -37.57 -14.70 -1.56
C GLU A 572 -37.37 -14.90 -3.07
N ALA A 573 -38.40 -14.68 -3.89
CA ALA A 573 -38.31 -14.83 -5.34
C ALA A 573 -37.76 -13.57 -6.04
N THR A 574 -37.76 -12.42 -5.35
CA THR A 574 -37.31 -11.14 -5.90
C THR A 574 -35.86 -10.87 -5.50
N GLU A 575 -34.93 -11.28 -6.37
CA GLU A 575 -33.50 -10.97 -6.25
C GLU A 575 -33.21 -9.48 -6.52
N THR A 576 -32.17 -8.97 -5.86
CA THR A 576 -31.70 -7.61 -5.98
C THR A 576 -30.28 -7.60 -6.57
N ASP A 577 -30.06 -6.83 -7.65
CA ASP A 577 -28.73 -6.56 -8.23
C ASP A 577 -28.58 -5.06 -8.50
N TRP A 578 -28.95 -4.27 -7.50
CA TRP A 578 -29.11 -2.82 -7.61
C TRP A 578 -27.79 -2.04 -7.68
N ASP A 579 -26.67 -2.72 -7.40
CA ASP A 579 -25.32 -2.19 -7.61
C ASP A 579 -24.92 -2.14 -9.10
N ARG A 580 -25.52 -2.98 -9.96
CA ARG A 580 -25.13 -3.14 -11.37
C ARG A 580 -26.00 -2.37 -12.35
N GLY A 581 -27.23 -2.06 -11.98
CA GLY A 581 -28.17 -1.27 -12.78
C GLY A 581 -27.98 0.23 -12.54
N GLY A 582 -27.04 0.85 -13.27
CA GLY A 582 -26.69 2.27 -13.14
C GLY A 582 -27.87 3.16 -12.76
N THR A 583 -27.82 3.70 -11.54
CA THR A 583 -28.75 4.72 -11.06
C THR A 583 -28.79 5.84 -12.09
N LYS A 584 -29.98 6.03 -12.68
CA LYS A 584 -30.25 7.10 -13.65
C LYS A 584 -29.79 8.44 -13.05
N ARG A 585 -28.70 8.98 -13.60
CA ARG A 585 -28.27 10.39 -13.59
C ARG A 585 -28.47 11.17 -12.28
N CYS A 586 -27.39 11.27 -11.50
CA CYS A 586 -27.02 12.50 -10.81
C CYS A 586 -25.59 12.90 -11.22
N ARG A 587 -25.45 13.45 -12.44
CA ARG A 587 -24.26 14.23 -12.81
C ARG A 587 -24.29 15.50 -11.97
N GLY A 588 -23.49 15.56 -10.90
CA GLY A 588 -23.29 16.81 -10.17
C GLY A 588 -22.91 16.65 -8.71
N GLN A 589 -21.87 15.87 -8.42
CA GLN A 589 -21.02 16.03 -7.24
C GLN A 589 -19.90 14.98 -7.35
N GLU A 590 -18.79 15.36 -7.99
CA GLU A 590 -17.51 14.69 -7.71
C GLU A 590 -17.17 14.97 -6.24
N PRO A 591 -16.75 13.98 -5.45
CA PRO A 591 -16.13 14.27 -4.16
C PRO A 591 -14.78 14.93 -4.43
N GLU A 592 -14.65 16.21 -4.05
CA GLU A 592 -13.33 16.76 -3.75
C GLU A 592 -12.80 16.00 -2.53
N VAL A 593 -11.75 15.20 -2.78
CA VAL A 593 -10.94 14.52 -1.77
C VAL A 593 -10.08 15.54 -1.04
#